data_AF-A0A6V7JGL0-F1
#
_entry.id   AF-A0A6V7JGL0-F1
#
_cell.length_a   1.000
_cell.length_b   1.000
_cell.length_c   1.000
_cell.angle_alpha   90.00
_cell.angle_beta   90.00
_cell.angle_gamma   90.00
#
_symmetry.space_group_name_H-M   'P 1'
#
loop_
_entity.id
_entity.type
_entity.pdbx_description
1 polymer ?
#
loop_
_entity_poly.entity_id
_entity_poly.type
_entity_poly.pdbx_seq_one_letter_code
_entity_poly.pdbx_strand_id
1 'polypeptide(L)'
;ELIHDHSSIALNYQEEIKKWADADYYDSNVLRVQLPYAAPTTAPGLSVEQQKERKRELAKRLMEINARKREERLAEDEEQLNQFLSIQDLLEEGDTDEFERSLKSCNLANEAELIKVIGNLQAKIEKTKQKIVATNSQEEPVNIEDKPKIKASLLPKDSQDFDEWIADVRRKRQEIVEKRLAKRQRRQDMAKRRTAAAQERMRIISQLAKKEKRDDDFGMRDEDWDVYKVINREGGDSDSEVEQERLLELEDVLRQHDPEFEGQNSPIVPGETHQLHIALERLRSPELIFQPAMIGSAEAGLAETIDFVLQQYPADCQLRLAGNVFLTGAPAKFPGLLERLKCELREIRPFGTHFNITIGKNPALDAWYGARDFGMSDNFKEYLVTREDYEEMGGEYFREHSASNLYRKSPEPLPVMQLPVCMEQVGVEEAVVDVDMD
;
A
#
# COMPACT_ATOMS: atom_id res chain seq x y z
N GLU A 1 -0.30 12.84 24.11
CA GLU A 1 0.99 13.50 23.84
C GLU A 1 0.88 14.37 22.59
N LEU A 2 0.81 13.82 21.37
CA LEU A 2 0.70 14.62 20.14
C LEU A 2 -0.32 15.76 20.17
N ILE A 3 -1.54 15.50 20.63
CA ILE A 3 -2.56 16.53 20.74
C ILE A 3 -2.17 17.58 21.79
N HIS A 4 -1.84 17.15 23.01
CA HIS A 4 -1.56 18.08 24.12
C HIS A 4 -0.29 18.91 23.92
N ASP A 5 0.75 18.35 23.33
CA ASP A 5 2.09 18.96 23.27
C ASP A 5 2.34 19.68 21.94
N HIS A 6 1.66 19.28 20.88
CA HIS A 6 1.88 19.84 19.54
C HIS A 6 0.66 20.52 18.91
N SER A 7 -0.50 20.51 19.54
CA SER A 7 -1.68 21.24 19.04
C SER A 7 -1.79 22.63 19.62
N SER A 8 -2.39 23.54 18.86
CA SER A 8 -2.63 24.93 19.24
C SER A 8 -3.93 25.42 18.64
N ILE A 9 -4.58 26.37 19.31
CA ILE A 9 -5.80 27.00 18.82
C ILE A 9 -5.41 28.25 18.03
N ALA A 10 -5.89 28.32 16.79
CA ALA A 10 -5.71 29.49 15.95
C ALA A 10 -6.65 30.63 16.39
N LEU A 11 -6.16 31.87 16.31
CA LEU A 11 -6.97 33.07 16.52
C LEU A 11 -8.06 33.19 15.46
N ASN A 12 -7.66 33.08 14.19
CA ASN A 12 -8.57 32.99 13.05
C ASN A 12 -8.29 31.69 12.30
N TYR A 13 -9.13 30.69 12.54
CA TYR A 13 -8.96 29.36 12.00
C TYR A 13 -8.97 29.32 10.46
N GLN A 14 -9.86 30.09 9.81
CA GLN A 14 -9.98 30.09 8.36
C GLN A 14 -8.77 30.73 7.67
N GLU A 15 -8.25 31.83 8.22
CA GLU A 15 -7.05 32.48 7.71
C GLU A 15 -5.82 31.61 7.91
N GLU A 16 -5.72 30.94 9.06
CA GLU A 16 -4.60 30.06 9.36
C GLU A 16 -4.55 28.88 8.39
N ILE A 17 -5.66 28.19 8.14
CA ILE A 17 -5.70 27.06 7.18
C ILE A 17 -5.28 27.48 5.78
N LYS A 18 -5.65 28.68 5.33
CA LYS A 18 -5.28 29.14 3.98
C LYS A 18 -3.77 29.20 3.79
N LYS A 19 -2.98 29.46 4.84
CA LYS A 19 -1.51 29.45 4.78
C LYS A 19 -0.95 28.06 4.48
N TRP A 20 -1.61 27.00 4.96
CA TRP A 20 -1.18 25.62 4.73
C TRP A 20 -1.38 25.11 3.29
N ALA A 21 -2.01 25.91 2.42
CA ALA A 21 -2.04 25.63 0.99
C ALA A 21 -0.72 25.97 0.29
N ASP A 22 0.12 26.80 0.90
CA ASP A 22 1.45 27.15 0.40
C ASP A 22 2.46 26.04 0.75
N ALA A 23 3.25 25.61 -0.24
CA ALA A 23 4.21 24.52 -0.08
C ALA A 23 5.35 24.90 0.87
N ASP A 24 5.87 26.12 0.76
CA ASP A 24 6.95 26.62 1.62
C ASP A 24 6.49 26.71 3.08
N TYR A 25 5.25 27.14 3.29
CA TYR A 25 4.63 27.18 4.61
C TYR A 25 4.40 25.77 5.16
N TYR A 26 3.92 24.84 4.34
CA TYR A 26 3.72 23.45 4.72
C TYR A 26 5.03 22.83 5.22
N ASP A 27 6.10 22.91 4.44
CA ASP A 27 7.38 22.29 4.77
C ASP A 27 8.03 22.89 6.02
N SER A 28 7.82 24.19 6.25
CA SER A 28 8.34 24.88 7.44
C SER A 28 7.57 24.54 8.73
N ASN A 29 6.28 24.18 8.64
CA ASN A 29 5.38 24.04 9.79
C ASN A 29 4.89 22.61 10.06
N VAL A 30 5.04 21.70 9.10
CA VAL A 30 4.67 20.29 9.27
C VAL A 30 5.51 19.64 10.37
N LEU A 31 4.84 18.99 11.31
CA LEU A 31 5.52 18.18 12.32
C LEU A 31 5.78 16.80 11.73
N ARG A 32 7.05 16.46 11.52
CA ARG A 32 7.47 15.15 11.04
C ARG A 32 7.93 14.30 12.22
N VAL A 33 7.15 13.29 12.58
CA VAL A 33 7.48 12.35 13.66
C VAL A 33 8.09 11.10 13.03
N GLN A 34 9.37 10.86 13.33
CA GLN A 34 10.04 9.65 12.87
C GLN A 34 9.54 8.45 13.68
N LEU A 35 9.00 7.46 12.99
CA LEU A 35 8.62 6.19 13.58
C LEU A 35 9.82 5.24 13.57
N PRO A 36 9.87 4.27 14.51
CA PRO A 36 10.86 3.21 14.47
C PRO A 36 10.80 2.50 13.13
N TYR A 37 11.95 2.39 12.47
CA TYR A 37 12.07 1.60 11.26
C TYR A 37 13.31 0.71 11.37
N ALA A 38 13.20 -0.51 10.86
CA ALA A 38 14.37 -1.27 10.53
C ALA A 38 14.94 -0.62 9.27
N ALA A 39 16.10 0.03 9.38
CA ALA A 39 16.88 0.26 8.18
C ALA A 39 16.99 -1.10 7.50
N PRO A 40 16.73 -1.21 6.18
CA PRO A 40 17.11 -2.41 5.46
C PRO A 40 18.58 -2.54 5.82
N THR A 41 18.88 -3.60 6.56
CA THR A 41 20.18 -4.21 6.45
C THR A 41 20.33 -4.32 4.95
N THR A 42 21.17 -3.47 4.38
CA THR A 42 21.97 -3.87 3.25
C THR A 42 22.60 -5.16 3.77
N ALA A 43 21.91 -6.29 3.58
CA ALA A 43 22.54 -7.60 3.60
C ALA A 43 23.79 -7.32 2.79
N PRO A 44 25.00 -7.39 3.41
CA PRO A 44 26.22 -6.88 2.80
C PRO A 44 26.15 -7.33 1.36
N GLY A 45 25.97 -6.36 0.45
CA GLY A 45 25.56 -6.69 -0.91
C GLY A 45 26.47 -7.80 -1.33
N LEU A 46 25.90 -8.96 -1.71
CA LEU A 46 26.65 -10.18 -2.03
C LEU A 46 27.97 -9.72 -2.65
N SER A 47 29.10 -10.06 -2.03
CA SER A 47 30.39 -9.49 -2.42
C SER A 47 30.51 -9.57 -3.94
N VAL A 48 31.27 -8.68 -4.58
CA VAL A 48 31.44 -8.71 -6.04
C VAL A 48 31.73 -10.14 -6.53
N GLU A 49 32.42 -10.95 -5.73
CA GLU A 49 32.60 -12.38 -5.93
C GLU A 49 31.31 -13.21 -5.88
N GLN A 50 30.48 -13.08 -4.84
CA GLN A 50 29.20 -13.80 -4.73
C GLN A 50 28.19 -13.40 -5.83
N GLN A 51 28.19 -12.15 -6.29
CA GLN A 51 27.38 -11.74 -7.45
C GLN A 51 27.93 -12.31 -8.77
N LYS A 52 29.26 -12.34 -8.92
CA LYS A 52 29.94 -12.95 -10.07
C LYS A 52 29.68 -14.46 -10.10
N GLU A 53 29.66 -15.12 -8.94
CA GLU A 53 29.36 -16.53 -8.78
C GLU A 53 27.91 -16.87 -9.13
N ARG A 54 26.94 -16.09 -8.63
CA ARG A 54 25.52 -16.25 -9.00
C ARG A 54 25.28 -16.04 -10.50
N LYS A 55 25.90 -15.01 -11.12
CA LYS A 55 25.83 -14.78 -12.57
C LYS A 55 26.47 -15.93 -13.35
N ARG A 56 27.57 -16.49 -12.85
CA ARG A 56 28.27 -17.64 -13.45
C ARG A 56 27.43 -18.92 -13.34
N GLU A 57 26.78 -19.15 -12.22
CA GLU A 57 25.84 -20.27 -12.04
C GLU A 57 24.61 -20.13 -12.95
N LEU A 58 24.04 -18.92 -13.05
CA LEU A 58 22.89 -18.67 -13.92
C LEU A 58 23.26 -18.86 -15.40
N ALA A 59 24.44 -18.39 -15.80
CA ALA A 59 24.97 -18.61 -17.15
C ALA A 59 25.24 -20.09 -17.42
N LYS A 60 25.79 -20.84 -16.46
CA LYS A 60 25.97 -22.29 -16.56
C LYS A 60 24.65 -23.02 -16.72
N ARG A 61 23.63 -22.70 -15.91
CA ARG A 61 22.27 -23.26 -16.04
C ARG A 61 21.64 -22.94 -17.39
N LEU A 62 21.84 -21.73 -17.91
CA LEU A 62 21.33 -21.35 -19.24
C LEU A 62 22.03 -22.14 -20.35
N MET A 63 23.35 -22.34 -20.25
CA MET A 63 24.12 -23.18 -21.18
C MET A 63 23.65 -24.63 -21.13
N GLU A 64 23.40 -25.16 -19.94
CA GLU A 64 22.89 -26.52 -19.71
C GLU A 64 21.48 -26.71 -20.29
N ILE A 65 20.57 -25.76 -20.06
CA ILE A 65 19.23 -25.77 -20.67
C ILE A 65 19.31 -25.72 -22.20
N ASN A 66 20.20 -24.89 -22.76
CA ASN A 66 20.40 -24.81 -24.21
C ASN A 66 21.12 -26.04 -24.79
N ALA A 67 21.94 -26.74 -24.01
CA ALA A 67 22.52 -28.03 -24.39
C ALA A 67 21.45 -29.12 -24.40
N ARG A 68 20.65 -29.22 -23.32
CA ARG A 68 19.55 -30.18 -23.21
C ARG A 68 18.53 -30.04 -24.34
N LYS A 69 18.13 -28.82 -24.67
CA LYS A 69 17.23 -28.55 -25.82
C LYS A 69 17.82 -28.96 -27.18
N ARG A 70 19.15 -28.91 -27.33
CA ARG A 70 19.82 -29.36 -28.56
C ARG A 70 19.88 -30.88 -28.64
N GLU A 71 20.06 -31.55 -27.51
CA GLU A 71 20.01 -33.01 -27.41
C GLU A 71 18.59 -33.55 -27.61
N GLU A 72 17.57 -32.94 -26.99
CA GLU A 72 16.16 -33.28 -27.19
C GLU A 72 15.78 -33.17 -28.68
N ARG A 73 16.15 -32.06 -29.34
CA ARG A 73 15.89 -31.88 -30.77
C ARG A 73 16.66 -32.87 -31.66
N LEU A 74 17.85 -33.28 -31.25
CA LEU A 74 18.61 -34.32 -31.95
C LEU A 74 17.91 -35.67 -31.82
N ALA A 75 17.42 -36.02 -30.64
CA ALA A 75 16.70 -37.26 -30.38
C ALA A 75 15.38 -37.34 -31.19
N GLU A 76 14.62 -36.24 -31.25
CA GLU A 76 13.42 -36.14 -32.09
C GLU A 76 13.74 -36.36 -33.58
N ASP A 77 14.79 -35.70 -34.09
CA ASP A 77 15.23 -35.88 -35.47
C ASP A 77 15.69 -37.34 -35.73
N GLU A 78 16.39 -37.98 -34.78
CA GLU A 78 16.81 -39.40 -34.86
C GLU A 78 15.63 -40.38 -34.85
N GLU A 79 14.62 -40.14 -34.01
CA GLU A 79 13.40 -40.95 -33.96
C GLU A 79 12.61 -40.85 -35.28
N GLN A 80 12.49 -39.64 -35.84
CA GLN A 80 11.88 -39.44 -37.16
C GLN A 80 12.67 -40.14 -38.27
N LEU A 81 14.02 -40.12 -38.20
CA LEU A 81 14.83 -40.87 -39.15
C LEU A 81 14.58 -42.37 -39.05
N ASN A 82 14.54 -42.92 -37.83
CA ASN A 82 14.26 -44.34 -37.61
C ASN A 82 12.88 -44.75 -38.11
N GLN A 83 11.87 -43.90 -37.92
CA GLN A 83 10.52 -44.11 -38.45
C GLN A 83 10.52 -44.17 -39.99
N PHE A 84 11.27 -43.28 -40.66
CA PHE A 84 11.37 -43.29 -42.12
C PHE A 84 12.20 -44.47 -42.64
N LEU A 85 13.24 -44.88 -41.93
CA LEU A 85 14.01 -46.08 -42.27
C LEU A 85 13.18 -47.36 -42.09
N SER A 86 12.34 -47.47 -41.05
CA SER A 86 11.43 -48.61 -40.92
C SER A 86 10.41 -48.68 -42.05
N ILE A 87 9.97 -47.52 -42.57
CA ILE A 87 9.10 -47.47 -43.75
C ILE A 87 9.87 -47.92 -45.00
N GLN A 88 11.16 -47.60 -45.11
CA GLN A 88 12.03 -48.08 -46.18
C GLN A 88 12.25 -49.60 -46.11
N ASP A 89 12.44 -50.16 -44.92
CA ASP A 89 12.63 -51.60 -44.72
C ASP A 89 11.38 -52.42 -45.10
N LEU A 90 10.17 -51.90 -44.79
CA LEU A 90 8.90 -52.52 -45.23
C LEU A 90 8.79 -52.65 -46.76
N LEU A 91 9.41 -51.73 -47.51
CA LEU A 91 9.49 -51.82 -48.96
C LEU A 91 10.48 -52.90 -49.42
N GLU A 92 11.60 -53.06 -48.72
CA GLU A 92 12.60 -54.11 -49.02
C GLU A 92 12.10 -55.52 -48.67
N GLU A 93 11.25 -55.65 -47.65
CA GLU A 93 10.58 -56.91 -47.25
C GLU A 93 9.39 -57.29 -48.16
N GLY A 94 8.94 -56.38 -49.03
CA GLY A 94 7.94 -56.63 -50.06
C GLY A 94 6.49 -56.40 -49.64
N ASP A 95 6.24 -55.75 -48.50
CA ASP A 95 4.90 -55.49 -47.96
C ASP A 95 4.32 -54.15 -48.46
N THR A 96 3.87 -54.15 -49.72
CA THR A 96 3.44 -52.92 -50.44
C THR A 96 2.22 -52.23 -49.84
N ASP A 97 1.32 -52.99 -49.19
CA ASP A 97 0.08 -52.46 -48.63
C ASP A 97 0.30 -51.67 -47.33
N GLU A 98 1.24 -52.10 -46.49
CA GLU A 98 1.60 -51.39 -45.25
C GLU A 98 2.52 -50.20 -45.53
N PHE A 99 3.38 -50.31 -46.54
CA PHE A 99 4.20 -49.22 -47.05
C PHE A 99 3.35 -48.04 -47.53
N GLU A 100 2.34 -48.26 -48.38
CA GLU A 100 1.47 -47.18 -48.89
C GLU A 100 0.65 -46.51 -47.79
N ARG A 101 0.23 -47.27 -46.76
CA ARG A 101 -0.50 -46.70 -45.60
C ARG A 101 0.42 -45.82 -44.76
N SER A 102 1.67 -46.23 -44.57
CA SER A 102 2.67 -45.51 -43.78
C SER A 102 3.20 -44.26 -44.50
N LEU A 103 3.29 -44.27 -45.83
CA LEU A 103 3.57 -43.07 -46.63
C LEU A 103 2.45 -42.02 -46.51
N LYS A 104 1.18 -42.46 -46.58
CA LYS A 104 0.02 -41.58 -46.42
C LYS A 104 -0.08 -40.99 -45.02
N SER A 105 0.23 -41.75 -43.97
CA SER A 105 0.23 -41.21 -42.60
C SER A 105 1.34 -40.18 -42.37
N CYS A 106 2.48 -40.32 -43.06
CA CYS A 106 3.58 -39.36 -43.03
C CYS A 106 3.46 -38.20 -44.04
N ASN A 107 2.34 -38.10 -44.79
CA ASN A 107 2.12 -37.10 -45.85
C ASN A 107 3.20 -37.07 -46.96
N LEU A 108 3.76 -38.22 -47.33
CA LEU A 108 4.73 -38.34 -48.42
C LEU A 108 4.06 -38.98 -49.65
N ALA A 109 4.28 -38.42 -50.83
CA ALA A 109 3.56 -38.84 -52.04
C ALA A 109 4.24 -40.04 -52.72
N ASN A 110 5.57 -40.03 -52.79
CA ASN A 110 6.35 -40.99 -53.57
C ASN A 110 7.59 -41.50 -52.80
N GLU A 111 8.06 -42.70 -53.12
CA GLU A 111 9.31 -43.30 -52.59
C GLU A 111 10.53 -42.38 -52.76
N ALA A 112 10.64 -41.68 -53.90
CA ALA A 112 11.72 -40.73 -54.15
C ALA A 112 11.71 -39.52 -53.18
N GLU A 113 10.54 -39.15 -52.65
CA GLU A 113 10.44 -38.11 -51.62
C GLU A 113 10.88 -38.63 -50.25
N LEU A 114 10.54 -39.88 -49.92
CA LEU A 114 11.01 -40.55 -48.70
C LEU A 114 12.54 -40.61 -48.65
N ILE A 115 13.19 -41.06 -49.73
CA ILE A 115 14.66 -41.12 -49.83
C ILE A 115 15.28 -39.72 -49.69
N LYS A 116 14.68 -38.69 -50.29
CA LYS A 116 15.14 -37.30 -50.20
C LYS A 116 14.98 -36.73 -48.78
N VAL A 117 13.88 -37.04 -48.10
CA VAL A 117 13.64 -36.63 -46.71
C VAL A 117 14.64 -37.31 -45.79
N ILE A 118 14.85 -38.62 -45.91
CA ILE A 118 15.86 -39.39 -45.16
C ILE A 118 17.25 -38.75 -45.33
N GLY A 119 17.68 -38.47 -46.57
CA GLY A 119 18.99 -37.84 -46.82
C GLY A 119 19.13 -36.43 -46.22
N ASN A 120 18.07 -35.63 -46.25
CA ASN A 120 18.07 -34.30 -45.62
C ASN A 120 18.11 -34.40 -44.09
N LEU A 121 17.39 -35.37 -43.52
CA LEU A 121 17.32 -35.60 -42.07
C LEU A 121 18.65 -36.14 -41.54
N GLN A 122 19.28 -37.09 -42.23
CA GLN A 122 20.64 -37.56 -41.95
C GLN A 122 21.67 -36.41 -41.98
N ALA A 123 21.62 -35.55 -43.01
CA ALA A 123 22.53 -34.41 -43.10
C ALA A 123 22.29 -33.36 -41.99
N LYS A 124 21.04 -33.21 -41.51
CA LYS A 124 20.67 -32.31 -40.43
C LYS A 124 21.10 -32.86 -39.06
N ILE A 125 20.93 -34.16 -38.83
CA ILE A 125 21.42 -34.88 -37.64
C ILE A 125 22.94 -34.76 -37.56
N GLU A 126 23.66 -35.02 -38.66
CA GLU A 126 25.12 -34.94 -38.70
C GLU A 126 25.63 -33.52 -38.39
N LYS A 127 25.02 -32.49 -38.97
CA LYS A 127 25.34 -31.09 -38.65
C LYS A 127 25.06 -30.73 -37.19
N THR A 128 24.01 -31.30 -36.61
CA THR A 128 23.63 -31.05 -35.22
C THR A 128 24.58 -31.76 -34.25
N LYS A 129 24.95 -33.01 -34.54
CA LYS A 129 26.00 -33.77 -33.82
C LYS A 129 27.34 -33.05 -33.86
N GLN A 130 27.77 -32.58 -35.03
CA GLN A 130 29.02 -31.81 -35.18
C GLN A 130 28.99 -30.51 -34.38
N LYS A 131 27.85 -29.81 -34.31
CA LYS A 131 27.68 -28.62 -33.47
C LYS A 131 27.74 -28.93 -31.97
N ILE A 132 27.18 -30.06 -31.53
CA ILE A 132 27.25 -30.49 -30.12
C ILE A 132 28.69 -30.81 -29.74
N VAL A 133 29.41 -31.58 -30.58
CA VAL A 133 30.84 -31.89 -30.38
C VAL A 133 31.70 -30.62 -30.37
N ALA A 134 31.46 -29.68 -31.28
CA ALA A 134 32.19 -28.41 -31.34
C ALA A 134 31.92 -27.52 -30.10
N THR A 135 30.70 -27.55 -29.56
CA THR A 135 30.36 -26.77 -28.36
C THR A 135 30.97 -27.38 -27.10
N ASN A 136 30.99 -28.72 -26.97
CA ASN A 136 31.61 -29.41 -25.83
C ASN A 136 33.14 -29.39 -25.87
N SER A 137 33.74 -29.20 -27.05
CA SER A 137 35.21 -29.09 -27.19
C SER A 137 35.74 -27.67 -26.93
N GLN A 138 34.86 -26.66 -26.91
CA GLN A 138 35.19 -25.29 -26.53
C GLN A 138 34.81 -25.02 -25.06
N GLU A 139 35.41 -25.75 -24.12
CA GLU A 139 35.51 -25.28 -22.74
C GLU A 139 36.60 -24.20 -22.68
N GLU A 140 36.32 -23.00 -23.18
CA GLU A 140 37.14 -21.85 -22.79
C GLU A 140 36.81 -21.50 -21.33
N PRO A 141 37.81 -21.37 -20.44
CA PRO A 141 37.57 -20.79 -19.13
C PRO A 141 37.07 -19.37 -19.35
N VAL A 142 35.86 -19.08 -18.87
CA VAL A 142 35.27 -17.73 -18.86
C VAL A 142 36.23 -16.81 -18.06
N ASN A 143 37.19 -16.21 -18.75
CA ASN A 143 38.06 -15.16 -18.25
C ASN A 143 37.34 -13.82 -18.43
N ILE A 144 36.54 -13.46 -17.43
CA ILE A 144 36.02 -12.09 -17.31
C ILE A 144 37.07 -11.33 -16.49
N GLU A 145 38.00 -10.70 -17.20
CA GLU A 145 38.91 -9.70 -16.64
C GLU A 145 38.12 -8.56 -16.01
N ASP A 146 38.55 -8.17 -14.83
CA ASP A 146 37.95 -7.12 -14.01
C ASP A 146 38.24 -5.73 -14.58
N LYS A 147 37.17 -4.96 -14.82
CA LYS A 147 37.14 -3.53 -14.50
C LYS A 147 35.76 -3.20 -13.93
N PRO A 148 35.66 -2.44 -12.81
CA PRO A 148 34.42 -1.77 -12.50
C PRO A 148 34.24 -0.70 -13.59
N LYS A 149 33.41 -1.01 -14.59
CA LYS A 149 33.02 -0.04 -15.60
C LYS A 149 31.56 0.29 -15.38
N ILE A 150 31.30 1.43 -14.74
CA ILE A 150 30.45 2.40 -15.45
C ILE A 150 31.02 2.40 -16.87
N LYS A 151 30.22 2.02 -17.88
CA LYS A 151 30.73 1.95 -19.26
C LYS A 151 31.49 3.24 -19.52
N ALA A 152 32.79 3.16 -19.83
CA ALA A 152 33.64 4.33 -20.06
C ALA A 152 33.16 5.23 -21.22
N SER A 153 32.08 4.84 -21.90
CA SER A 153 31.31 5.66 -22.85
C SER A 153 30.37 6.68 -22.19
N LEU A 154 30.20 6.64 -20.87
CA LEU A 154 29.29 7.49 -20.10
C LEU A 154 30.03 8.43 -19.15
N LEU A 155 31.34 8.61 -19.28
CA LEU A 155 32.07 9.63 -18.54
C LEU A 155 32.49 10.73 -19.52
N PRO A 156 32.33 12.03 -19.16
CA PRO A 156 32.84 13.13 -19.97
C PRO A 156 34.34 12.94 -20.22
N LYS A 157 34.77 13.09 -21.46
CA LYS A 157 36.20 12.98 -21.81
C LYS A 157 36.98 14.25 -21.47
N ASP A 158 36.32 15.41 -21.38
CA ASP A 158 36.92 16.72 -21.07
C ASP A 158 35.95 17.65 -20.30
N SER A 159 36.50 18.62 -19.56
CA SER A 159 35.75 19.47 -18.60
C SER A 159 34.90 20.57 -19.25
N GLN A 160 35.07 20.86 -20.54
CA GLN A 160 34.33 21.90 -21.29
C GLN A 160 33.04 21.37 -21.94
N ASP A 161 32.85 20.05 -22.02
CA ASP A 161 31.69 19.40 -22.64
C ASP A 161 30.70 18.82 -21.60
N PHE A 162 30.85 19.18 -20.32
CA PHE A 162 30.09 18.58 -19.23
C PHE A 162 28.59 18.88 -19.34
N ASP A 163 28.23 20.12 -19.64
CA ASP A 163 26.82 20.54 -19.76
C ASP A 163 26.15 19.91 -21.01
N GLU A 164 26.89 19.81 -22.11
CA GLU A 164 26.43 19.11 -23.33
C GLU A 164 26.24 17.63 -23.07
N TRP A 165 27.14 17.02 -22.30
CA TRP A 165 27.04 15.62 -21.89
C TRP A 165 25.83 15.37 -20.97
N ILE A 166 25.56 16.23 -19.98
CA ILE A 166 24.36 16.15 -19.15
C ILE A 166 23.09 16.30 -20.00
N ALA A 167 23.07 17.26 -20.94
CA ALA A 167 21.95 17.42 -21.87
C ALA A 167 21.72 16.17 -22.74
N ASP A 168 22.79 15.51 -23.18
CA ASP A 168 22.74 14.27 -23.93
C ASP A 168 22.22 13.08 -23.10
N VAL A 169 22.60 12.99 -21.82
CA VAL A 169 22.08 11.99 -20.88
C VAL A 169 20.58 12.24 -20.61
N ARG A 170 20.17 13.50 -20.41
CA ARG A 170 18.75 13.89 -20.27
C ARG A 170 17.94 13.50 -21.52
N ARG A 171 18.47 13.75 -22.72
CA ARG A 171 17.83 13.37 -24.00
C ARG A 171 17.66 11.85 -24.12
N LYS A 172 18.71 11.08 -23.83
CA LYS A 172 18.66 9.60 -23.86
C LYS A 172 17.65 9.03 -22.86
N ARG A 173 17.55 9.61 -21.66
CA ARG A 173 16.53 9.26 -20.67
C ARG A 173 15.13 9.53 -21.23
N GLN A 174 14.91 10.73 -21.76
CA GLN A 174 13.61 11.17 -22.29
C GLN A 174 13.13 10.26 -23.43
N GLU A 175 14.03 9.87 -24.35
CA GLU A 175 13.71 8.93 -25.43
C GLU A 175 13.22 7.57 -24.92
N ILE A 176 13.83 7.04 -23.84
CA ILE A 176 13.41 5.76 -23.24
C ILE A 176 12.05 5.94 -22.57
N VAL A 177 11.84 7.02 -21.82
CA VAL A 177 10.56 7.34 -21.16
C VAL A 177 9.42 7.47 -22.19
N GLU A 178 9.65 8.20 -23.28
CA GLU A 178 8.67 8.38 -24.36
C GLU A 178 8.37 7.07 -25.09
N LYS A 179 9.40 6.25 -25.40
CA LYS A 179 9.22 4.91 -25.98
C LYS A 179 8.35 4.03 -25.09
N ARG A 180 8.57 4.06 -23.78
CA ARG A 180 7.78 3.27 -22.81
C ARG A 180 6.35 3.79 -22.70
N LEU A 181 6.16 5.10 -22.66
CA LEU A 181 4.83 5.71 -22.66
C LEU A 181 4.05 5.34 -23.93
N ALA A 182 4.69 5.43 -25.10
CA ALA A 182 4.10 5.03 -26.37
C ALA A 182 3.78 3.53 -26.43
N LYS A 183 4.66 2.65 -25.92
CA LYS A 183 4.38 1.20 -25.79
C LYS A 183 3.19 0.96 -24.86
N ARG A 184 3.12 1.64 -23.72
CA ARG A 184 2.01 1.54 -22.75
C ARG A 184 0.70 2.03 -23.35
N GLN A 185 0.71 3.15 -24.07
CA GLN A 185 -0.46 3.71 -24.74
C GLN A 185 -0.93 2.79 -25.88
N ARG A 186 -0.02 2.27 -26.72
CA ARG A 186 -0.36 1.25 -27.73
C ARG A 186 -0.98 0.01 -27.09
N ARG A 187 -0.44 -0.48 -25.97
CA ARG A 187 -1.03 -1.60 -25.22
C ARG A 187 -2.43 -1.26 -24.71
N GLN A 188 -2.65 -0.08 -24.15
CA GLN A 188 -3.97 0.36 -23.68
C GLN A 188 -4.97 0.52 -24.84
N ASP A 189 -4.54 1.05 -25.98
CA ASP A 189 -5.39 1.21 -27.16
C ASP A 189 -5.72 -0.14 -27.80
N MET A 190 -4.77 -1.08 -27.83
CA MET A 190 -4.98 -2.46 -28.28
C MET A 190 -5.86 -3.26 -27.30
N ALA A 191 -5.80 -2.96 -26.00
CA ALA A 191 -6.68 -3.55 -24.98
C ALA A 191 -8.12 -3.00 -25.04
N LYS A 192 -8.28 -1.71 -25.37
CA LYS A 192 -9.60 -1.08 -25.57
C LYS A 192 -10.25 -1.53 -26.87
N ARG A 193 -9.47 -1.79 -27.92
CA ARG A 193 -9.95 -2.44 -29.13
C ARG A 193 -10.27 -3.90 -28.77
N ARG A 194 -11.53 -4.29 -28.81
CA ARG A 194 -11.96 -5.71 -28.78
C ARG A 194 -11.44 -6.43 -30.02
N THR A 195 -10.13 -6.67 -30.06
CA THR A 195 -9.44 -7.35 -31.15
C THR A 195 -9.76 -8.84 -31.09
N ALA A 196 -9.76 -9.50 -32.25
CA ALA A 196 -9.96 -10.95 -32.33
C ALA A 196 -8.98 -11.72 -31.41
N ALA A 197 -7.77 -11.19 -31.22
CA ALA A 197 -6.78 -11.73 -30.28
C ALA A 197 -7.23 -11.65 -28.80
N ALA A 198 -7.90 -10.57 -28.39
CA ALA A 198 -8.45 -10.44 -27.04
C ALA A 198 -9.65 -11.36 -26.80
N GLN A 199 -10.49 -11.58 -27.83
CA GLN A 199 -11.57 -12.55 -27.80
C GLN A 199 -11.05 -13.99 -27.75
N GLU A 200 -9.98 -14.30 -28.49
CA GLU A 200 -9.33 -15.62 -28.47
C GLU A 200 -8.67 -15.89 -27.11
N ARG A 201 -8.03 -14.89 -26.49
CA ARG A 201 -7.54 -15.00 -25.10
C ARG A 201 -8.68 -15.27 -24.11
N MET A 202 -9.80 -14.56 -24.21
CA MET A 202 -10.96 -14.82 -23.35
C MET A 202 -11.57 -16.21 -23.59
N ARG A 203 -11.57 -16.69 -24.84
CA ARG A 203 -12.04 -18.04 -25.18
C ARG A 203 -11.14 -19.13 -24.58
N ILE A 204 -9.82 -18.97 -24.67
CA ILE A 204 -8.83 -19.89 -24.10
C ILE A 204 -8.92 -19.89 -22.56
N ILE A 205 -9.00 -18.70 -21.93
CA ILE A 205 -9.15 -18.57 -20.47
C ILE A 205 -10.47 -19.17 -20.00
N SER A 206 -11.58 -18.97 -20.74
CA SER A 206 -12.87 -19.57 -20.42
C SER A 206 -12.90 -21.09 -20.62
N GLN A 207 -12.13 -21.62 -21.58
CA GLN A 207 -11.97 -23.07 -21.77
C GLN A 207 -11.12 -23.70 -20.67
N LEU A 208 -10.06 -23.00 -20.21
CA LEU A 208 -9.28 -23.39 -19.03
C LEU A 208 -10.16 -23.43 -17.77
N ALA A 209 -10.93 -22.36 -17.53
CA ALA A 209 -11.77 -22.23 -16.34
C ALA A 209 -12.96 -23.21 -16.30
N LYS A 210 -13.39 -23.76 -17.45
CA LYS A 210 -14.44 -24.79 -17.49
C LYS A 210 -13.95 -26.16 -17.04
N LYS A 211 -12.64 -26.36 -16.92
CA LYS A 211 -12.03 -27.65 -16.61
C LYS A 211 -11.64 -27.73 -15.13
N GLU A 212 -12.58 -27.45 -14.22
CA GLU A 212 -12.40 -27.77 -12.80
C GLU A 212 -13.58 -28.58 -12.24
N LYS A 213 -13.35 -29.89 -12.14
CA LYS A 213 -13.79 -30.75 -11.02
C LYS A 213 -13.02 -32.09 -11.06
N ARG A 214 -11.68 -32.02 -11.09
CA ARG A 214 -10.76 -33.07 -10.60
C ARG A 214 -9.31 -32.60 -10.79
N ASP A 215 -8.56 -32.64 -9.69
CA ASP A 215 -7.12 -32.45 -9.50
C ASP A 215 -6.39 -31.51 -10.49
N ASP A 216 -6.07 -30.33 -9.96
CA ASP A 216 -5.14 -29.36 -10.53
C ASP A 216 -3.74 -29.98 -10.68
N ASP A 217 -3.43 -30.37 -11.91
CA ASP A 217 -2.11 -30.82 -12.38
C ASP A 217 -1.57 -29.83 -13.45
N PHE A 218 -2.01 -28.57 -13.38
CA PHE A 218 -1.75 -27.55 -14.41
C PHE A 218 -0.36 -26.92 -14.17
N GLY A 219 0.57 -27.13 -15.11
CA GLY A 219 1.97 -26.70 -15.00
C GLY A 219 2.99 -27.84 -14.86
N MET A 220 2.54 -29.10 -14.79
CA MET A 220 3.40 -30.29 -14.80
C MET A 220 3.74 -30.78 -16.22
N ARG A 221 3.01 -30.34 -17.26
CA ARG A 221 3.22 -30.72 -18.68
C ARG A 221 3.74 -29.54 -19.51
N ASP A 222 4.63 -29.82 -20.47
CA ASP A 222 5.23 -28.80 -21.35
C ASP A 222 4.19 -28.07 -22.23
N GLU A 223 3.05 -28.70 -22.52
CA GLU A 223 1.93 -28.12 -23.27
C GLU A 223 1.25 -26.95 -22.53
N ASP A 224 1.28 -26.95 -21.19
CA ASP A 224 0.71 -25.87 -20.38
C ASP A 224 1.55 -24.57 -20.49
N TRP A 225 2.85 -24.70 -20.80
CA TRP A 225 3.72 -23.56 -21.08
C TRP A 225 3.43 -22.90 -22.43
N ASP A 226 2.92 -23.64 -23.40
CA ASP A 226 2.53 -23.09 -24.69
C ASP A 226 1.27 -22.22 -24.57
N VAL A 227 0.38 -22.53 -23.62
CA VAL A 227 -0.76 -21.67 -23.26
C VAL A 227 -0.27 -20.33 -22.71
N TYR A 228 0.76 -20.32 -21.87
CA TYR A 228 1.39 -19.07 -21.41
C TYR A 228 2.06 -18.29 -22.56
N LYS A 229 2.74 -18.95 -23.51
CA LYS A 229 3.33 -18.25 -24.67
C LYS A 229 2.28 -17.64 -25.59
N VAL A 230 1.12 -18.27 -25.74
CA VAL A 230 0.01 -17.77 -26.57
C VAL A 230 -0.75 -16.63 -25.88
N ILE A 231 -1.00 -16.73 -24.57
CA ILE A 231 -1.67 -15.69 -23.78
C ILE A 231 -0.74 -14.49 -23.55
N ASN A 232 0.57 -14.74 -23.38
CA ASN A 232 1.58 -13.76 -23.03
C ASN A 232 2.52 -13.39 -24.19
N ARG A 233 2.13 -13.67 -25.45
CA ARG A 233 2.91 -13.37 -26.68
C ARG A 233 3.33 -11.90 -26.81
N GLU A 234 2.74 -11.00 -26.02
CA GLU A 234 3.03 -9.56 -25.98
C GLU A 234 3.46 -9.06 -24.59
N GLY A 235 3.52 -9.94 -23.58
CA GLY A 235 3.58 -9.59 -22.16
C GLY A 235 4.97 -9.61 -21.52
N GLY A 236 5.97 -10.25 -22.13
CA GLY A 236 7.32 -10.36 -21.58
C GLY A 236 8.36 -10.17 -22.66
N ASP A 237 8.46 -8.95 -23.18
CA ASP A 237 9.50 -8.59 -24.14
C ASP A 237 10.79 -8.37 -23.35
N SER A 238 11.80 -9.22 -23.58
CA SER A 238 13.14 -9.08 -22.98
C SER A 238 13.71 -7.65 -23.18
N ASP A 239 13.29 -6.98 -24.25
CA ASP A 239 13.60 -5.58 -24.53
C ASP A 239 13.08 -4.60 -23.46
N SER A 240 11.99 -4.91 -22.75
CA SER A 240 11.42 -4.05 -21.70
C SER A 240 12.25 -4.05 -20.42
N GLU A 241 12.92 -5.16 -20.11
CA GLU A 241 13.82 -5.26 -18.95
C GLU A 241 15.13 -4.53 -19.25
N VAL A 242 15.68 -4.69 -20.46
CA VAL A 242 16.87 -3.97 -20.92
C VAL A 242 16.63 -2.45 -20.98
N GLU A 243 15.44 -2.01 -21.40
CA GLU A 243 15.06 -0.59 -21.37
C GLU A 243 14.93 -0.05 -19.94
N GLN A 244 14.45 -0.87 -18.99
CA GLN A 244 14.37 -0.50 -17.57
C GLN A 244 15.76 -0.37 -16.93
N GLU A 245 16.66 -1.32 -17.20
CA GLU A 245 18.05 -1.26 -16.70
C GLU A 245 18.78 -0.03 -17.24
N ARG A 246 18.66 0.25 -18.55
CA ARG A 246 19.26 1.45 -19.15
C ARG A 246 18.67 2.76 -18.60
N LEU A 247 17.38 2.78 -18.26
CA LEU A 247 16.76 3.94 -17.64
C LEU A 247 17.36 4.21 -16.25
N LEU A 248 17.49 3.16 -15.42
CA LEU A 248 18.10 3.26 -14.10
C LEU A 248 19.56 3.71 -14.18
N GLU A 249 20.34 3.16 -15.12
CA GLU A 249 21.72 3.59 -15.36
C GLU A 249 21.82 5.10 -15.68
N LEU A 250 20.92 5.61 -16.53
CA LEU A 250 20.91 7.04 -16.90
C LEU A 250 20.43 7.94 -15.76
N GLU A 251 19.47 7.48 -14.95
CA GLU A 251 18.98 8.23 -13.79
C GLU A 251 20.03 8.31 -12.67
N ASP A 252 20.79 7.24 -12.44
CA ASP A 252 21.89 7.25 -11.47
C ASP A 252 23.05 8.17 -11.93
N VAL A 253 23.33 8.23 -13.24
CA VAL A 253 24.31 9.16 -13.81
C VAL A 253 23.86 10.61 -13.63
N LEU A 254 22.59 10.94 -13.89
CA LEU A 254 22.07 12.29 -13.66
C LEU A 254 22.09 12.65 -12.16
N ARG A 255 21.72 11.73 -11.27
CA ARG A 255 21.73 11.97 -9.82
C ARG A 255 23.12 12.30 -9.27
N GLN A 256 24.18 11.74 -9.84
CA GLN A 256 25.55 11.98 -9.38
C GLN A 256 26.18 13.27 -9.94
N HIS A 257 25.67 13.76 -11.07
CA HIS A 257 26.36 14.78 -11.86
C HIS A 257 25.51 16.04 -12.15
N ASP A 258 24.21 16.01 -11.86
CA ASP A 258 23.28 17.10 -12.10
C ASP A 258 22.54 17.48 -10.80
N PRO A 259 22.88 18.62 -10.17
CA PRO A 259 22.26 19.04 -8.92
C PRO A 259 20.80 19.50 -9.08
N GLU A 260 20.31 19.73 -10.31
CA GLU A 260 18.90 20.04 -10.59
C GLU A 260 18.06 18.79 -10.87
N PHE A 261 18.66 17.60 -10.95
CA PHE A 261 17.94 16.38 -11.31
C PHE A 261 17.16 15.79 -10.12
N GLU A 262 15.87 16.10 -10.06
CA GLU A 262 14.90 15.40 -9.22
C GLU A 262 14.36 14.17 -9.97
N GLY A 263 14.95 13.00 -9.73
CA GLY A 263 14.47 11.75 -10.33
C GLY A 263 13.03 11.44 -9.92
N GLN A 264 12.21 10.93 -10.85
CA GLN A 264 10.81 10.54 -10.59
C GLN A 264 10.66 9.37 -9.59
N ASN A 265 11.75 8.70 -9.24
CA ASN A 265 11.84 7.73 -8.16
C ASN A 265 13.20 7.89 -7.48
N SER A 266 13.29 8.81 -6.52
CA SER A 266 14.33 8.73 -5.49
C SER A 266 14.24 7.35 -4.85
N PRO A 267 15.36 6.62 -4.61
CA PRO A 267 15.31 5.42 -3.80
C PRO A 267 14.71 5.82 -2.47
N ILE A 268 13.50 5.34 -2.21
CA ILE A 268 12.73 5.65 -1.02
C ILE A 268 13.64 5.37 0.17
N VAL A 269 14.12 6.43 0.83
CA VAL A 269 14.95 6.25 2.01
C VAL A 269 14.03 5.59 3.02
N PRO A 270 14.37 4.41 3.55
CA PRO A 270 13.51 3.67 4.46
C PRO A 270 13.09 4.50 5.68
N GLY A 271 13.91 5.48 6.09
CA GLY A 271 13.54 6.45 7.10
C GLY A 271 12.39 7.38 6.68
N GLU A 272 12.34 7.82 5.42
CA GLU A 272 11.31 8.74 4.91
C GLU A 272 9.93 8.07 4.82
N THR A 273 9.85 6.78 4.51
CA THR A 273 8.56 6.05 4.54
C THR A 273 8.00 5.84 5.94
N HIS A 274 8.86 5.86 6.95
CA HIS A 274 8.48 5.63 8.34
C HIS A 274 8.35 6.96 9.09
N GLN A 275 7.75 7.97 8.45
CA GLN A 275 7.44 9.25 9.08
C GLN A 275 5.94 9.45 9.14
N LEU A 276 5.47 9.92 10.29
CA LEU A 276 4.13 10.46 10.45
C LEU A 276 4.21 11.98 10.28
N HIS A 277 3.57 12.50 9.25
CA HIS A 277 3.45 13.94 9.03
C HIS A 277 2.15 14.43 9.67
N ILE A 278 2.27 15.42 10.55
CA ILE A 278 1.14 16.05 11.24
C ILE A 278 1.16 17.52 10.88
N ALA A 279 0.19 17.94 10.09
CA ALA A 279 0.06 19.29 9.55
C ALA A 279 -1.15 19.97 10.20
N LEU A 280 -2.25 20.05 9.44
CA LEU A 280 -3.49 20.71 9.83
C LEU A 280 -4.15 20.09 11.06
N GLU A 281 -3.89 18.82 11.36
CA GLU A 281 -4.47 18.09 12.49
C GLU A 281 -4.19 18.79 13.83
N ARG A 282 -3.03 19.46 13.93
CA ARG A 282 -2.58 20.23 15.10
C ARG A 282 -3.46 21.45 15.40
N LEU A 283 -4.13 21.99 14.38
CA LEU A 283 -5.05 23.11 14.50
C LEU A 283 -6.51 22.62 14.50
N ARG A 284 -6.80 21.61 13.68
CA ARG A 284 -8.13 21.06 13.45
C ARG A 284 -8.69 20.35 14.67
N SER A 285 -7.86 19.60 15.40
CA SER A 285 -8.29 18.86 16.59
C SER A 285 -8.80 19.78 17.71
N PRO A 286 -8.05 20.81 18.14
CA PRO A 286 -8.55 21.70 19.20
C PRO A 286 -9.61 22.71 18.72
N GLU A 287 -9.73 22.98 17.41
CA GLU A 287 -10.81 23.83 16.88
C GLU A 287 -12.20 23.22 17.13
N LEU A 288 -12.31 21.90 17.35
CA LEU A 288 -13.57 21.23 17.69
C LEU A 288 -14.25 21.80 18.94
N ILE A 289 -13.49 22.45 19.84
CA ILE A 289 -14.05 23.15 21.01
C ILE A 289 -14.94 24.33 20.56
N PHE A 290 -14.61 24.96 19.44
CA PHE A 290 -15.34 26.09 18.87
C PHE A 290 -16.28 25.67 17.74
N GLN A 291 -15.93 24.63 16.98
CA GLN A 291 -16.70 24.15 15.83
C GLN A 291 -16.97 22.62 15.89
N PRO A 292 -17.85 22.15 16.79
CA PRO A 292 -18.20 20.73 16.89
C PRO A 292 -18.81 20.14 15.61
N ALA A 293 -19.45 20.97 14.79
CA ALA A 293 -20.04 20.56 13.51
C ALA A 293 -19.03 19.90 12.54
N MET A 294 -17.73 20.15 12.69
CA MET A 294 -16.68 19.52 11.88
C MET A 294 -16.62 18.00 12.03
N ILE A 295 -17.10 17.45 13.16
CA ILE A 295 -17.26 16.00 13.37
C ILE A 295 -18.72 15.53 13.23
N GLY A 296 -19.61 16.41 12.75
CA GLY A 296 -21.04 16.14 12.64
C GLY A 296 -21.81 16.22 13.96
N SER A 297 -21.22 16.77 15.02
CA SER A 297 -21.96 17.07 16.26
C SER A 297 -22.90 18.24 16.03
N ALA A 298 -24.14 18.12 16.50
CA ALA A 298 -25.13 19.19 16.49
C ALA A 298 -25.04 20.11 17.73
N GLU A 299 -24.07 19.87 18.62
CA GLU A 299 -23.85 20.68 19.80
C GLU A 299 -23.24 22.05 19.45
N ALA A 300 -23.54 23.05 20.29
CA ALA A 300 -22.99 24.39 20.18
C ALA A 300 -21.50 24.40 20.54
N GLY A 301 -20.75 25.28 19.88
CA GLY A 301 -19.36 25.55 20.25
C GLY A 301 -19.24 26.27 21.60
N LEU A 302 -18.02 26.36 22.14
CA LEU A 302 -17.76 27.03 23.41
C LEU A 302 -18.20 28.50 23.41
N ALA A 303 -17.90 29.25 22.35
CA ALA A 303 -18.25 30.67 22.25
C ALA A 303 -19.78 30.89 22.24
N GLU A 304 -20.49 30.12 21.42
CA GLU A 304 -21.97 30.14 21.34
C GLU A 304 -22.61 29.73 22.68
N THR A 305 -22.05 28.72 23.33
CA THR A 305 -22.53 28.26 24.65
C THR A 305 -22.39 29.36 25.69
N ILE A 306 -21.26 30.09 25.69
CA ILE A 306 -21.05 31.22 26.61
C ILE A 306 -22.06 32.33 26.35
N ASP A 307 -22.29 32.69 25.08
CA ASP A 307 -23.30 33.69 24.72
C ASP A 307 -24.70 33.28 25.21
N PHE A 308 -25.12 32.06 24.88
CA PHE A 308 -26.41 31.51 25.28
C PHE A 308 -26.61 31.55 26.81
N VAL A 309 -25.59 31.15 27.57
CA VAL A 309 -25.64 31.17 29.04
C VAL A 309 -25.71 32.61 29.57
N LEU A 310 -24.90 33.53 29.05
CA LEU A 310 -24.94 34.93 29.48
C LEU A 310 -26.32 35.56 29.22
N GLN A 311 -26.97 35.23 28.11
CA GLN A 311 -28.31 35.71 27.78
C GLN A 311 -29.39 35.26 28.77
N GLN A 312 -29.16 34.19 29.55
CA GLN A 312 -30.08 33.77 30.62
C GLN A 312 -30.05 34.68 31.85
N TYR A 313 -29.08 35.58 31.95
CA TYR A 313 -28.91 36.47 33.09
C TYR A 313 -29.26 37.94 32.76
N PRO A 314 -29.73 38.72 33.75
CA PRO A 314 -29.86 40.18 33.63
C PRO A 314 -28.52 40.87 33.28
N ALA A 315 -28.60 42.05 32.64
CA ALA A 315 -27.44 42.75 32.09
C ALA A 315 -26.34 43.07 33.13
N ASP A 316 -26.71 43.41 34.36
CA ASP A 316 -25.79 43.66 35.47
C ASP A 316 -25.04 42.38 35.91
N CYS A 317 -25.75 41.25 35.99
CA CYS A 317 -25.15 39.95 36.24
C CYS A 317 -24.20 39.53 35.12
N GLN A 318 -24.58 39.76 33.86
CA GLN A 318 -23.71 39.45 32.72
C GLN A 318 -22.37 40.19 32.78
N LEU A 319 -22.39 41.48 33.14
CA LEU A 319 -21.17 42.28 33.29
C LEU A 319 -20.26 41.72 34.39
N ARG A 320 -20.84 41.32 35.52
CA ARG A 320 -20.09 40.71 36.62
C ARG A 320 -19.48 39.35 36.24
N LEU A 321 -20.24 38.50 35.56
CA LEU A 321 -19.78 37.18 35.13
C LEU A 321 -18.65 37.30 34.10
N ALA A 322 -18.82 38.15 33.08
CA ALA A 322 -17.79 38.40 32.07
C ALA A 322 -16.55 39.11 32.66
N GLY A 323 -16.71 39.87 33.74
CA GLY A 323 -15.62 40.53 34.46
C GLY A 323 -14.68 39.57 35.16
N ASN A 324 -15.07 38.31 35.39
CA ASN A 324 -14.27 37.30 36.09
C ASN A 324 -14.46 35.91 35.47
N VAL A 325 -13.89 35.70 34.28
CA VAL A 325 -13.86 34.38 33.64
C VAL A 325 -12.58 33.65 34.06
N PHE A 326 -12.73 32.45 34.61
CA PHE A 326 -11.64 31.60 35.03
C PHE A 326 -11.60 30.31 34.21
N LEU A 327 -10.46 30.06 33.55
CA LEU A 327 -10.23 28.86 32.75
C LEU A 327 -9.48 27.81 33.56
N THR A 328 -10.08 26.63 33.67
CA THR A 328 -9.56 25.47 34.39
C THR A 328 -9.73 24.19 33.58
N GLY A 329 -9.09 23.10 34.00
CA GLY A 329 -9.04 21.82 33.30
C GLY A 329 -7.83 21.70 32.35
N ALA A 330 -7.52 20.46 31.96
CA ALA A 330 -6.37 20.19 31.09
C ALA A 330 -6.42 20.91 29.72
N PRO A 331 -7.58 21.03 29.03
CA PRO A 331 -7.66 21.78 27.77
C PRO A 331 -7.33 23.27 27.89
N ALA A 332 -7.41 23.86 29.09
CA ALA A 332 -7.04 25.25 29.31
C ALA A 332 -5.56 25.55 29.00
N LYS A 333 -4.72 24.50 28.92
CA LYS A 333 -3.30 24.60 28.56
C LYS A 333 -3.04 24.74 27.07
N PHE A 334 -4.04 24.57 26.20
CA PHE A 334 -3.82 24.72 24.76
C PHE A 334 -3.30 26.12 24.43
N PRO A 335 -2.14 26.23 23.74
CA PRO A 335 -1.64 27.51 23.28
C PRO A 335 -2.68 28.21 22.39
N GLY A 336 -2.89 29.50 22.61
CA GLY A 336 -3.85 30.30 21.83
C GLY A 336 -5.28 30.30 22.36
N LEU A 337 -5.68 29.38 23.26
CA LEU A 337 -7.05 29.34 23.79
C LEU A 337 -7.47 30.67 24.46
N LEU A 338 -6.60 31.23 25.30
CA LEU A 338 -6.86 32.49 26.00
C LEU A 338 -7.16 33.62 25.02
N GLU A 339 -6.30 33.77 24.01
CA GLU A 339 -6.38 34.87 23.06
C GLU A 339 -7.57 34.69 22.11
N ARG A 340 -7.83 33.44 21.68
CA ARG A 340 -9.06 33.11 20.93
C ARG A 340 -10.30 33.46 21.73
N LEU A 341 -10.39 33.02 23.00
CA LEU A 341 -11.57 33.28 23.83
C LEU A 341 -11.75 34.78 24.14
N LYS A 342 -10.66 35.55 24.26
CA LYS A 342 -10.72 37.01 24.37
C LYS A 342 -11.31 37.65 23.11
N CYS A 343 -10.98 37.16 21.92
CA CYS A 343 -11.59 37.65 20.68
C CYS A 343 -13.07 37.29 20.63
N GLU A 344 -13.43 36.02 20.86
CA GLU A 344 -14.81 35.54 20.86
C GLU A 344 -15.69 36.33 21.86
N LEU A 345 -15.22 36.50 23.11
CA LEU A 345 -15.94 37.31 24.10
C LEU A 345 -16.05 38.78 23.66
N ARG A 346 -15.02 39.35 23.02
CA ARG A 346 -15.11 40.73 22.54
C ARG A 346 -16.18 40.89 21.45
N GLU A 347 -16.34 39.89 20.59
CA GLU A 347 -17.32 39.89 19.50
C GLU A 347 -18.75 39.70 20.00
N ILE A 348 -18.94 38.85 21.01
CA ILE A 348 -20.25 38.57 21.62
C ILE A 348 -20.74 39.73 22.51
N ARG A 349 -19.82 40.45 23.17
CA ARG A 349 -20.19 41.42 24.19
C ARG A 349 -20.52 42.81 23.61
N PRO A 350 -21.45 43.57 24.22
CA PRO A 350 -21.73 44.93 23.80
C PRO A 350 -20.48 45.82 23.81
N PHE A 351 -20.39 46.72 22.83
CA PHE A 351 -19.26 47.62 22.68
C PHE A 351 -19.01 48.45 23.95
N GLY A 352 -17.73 48.58 24.34
CA GLY A 352 -17.31 49.33 25.53
C GLY A 352 -17.48 48.59 26.86
N THR A 353 -18.00 47.36 26.87
CA THR A 353 -18.01 46.52 28.08
C THR A 353 -16.62 45.94 28.36
N HIS A 354 -16.33 45.76 29.64
CA HIS A 354 -15.07 45.19 30.12
C HIS A 354 -15.26 43.72 30.48
N PHE A 355 -14.27 42.89 30.15
CA PHE A 355 -14.23 41.49 30.54
C PHE A 355 -12.79 41.11 30.89
N ASN A 356 -12.62 40.09 31.70
CA ASN A 356 -11.31 39.57 32.08
C ASN A 356 -11.34 38.05 32.08
N ILE A 357 -10.38 37.45 31.39
CA ILE A 357 -10.19 36.01 31.35
C ILE A 357 -8.84 35.70 32.00
N THR A 358 -8.85 34.80 32.97
CA THR A 358 -7.67 34.33 33.69
C THR A 358 -7.54 32.82 33.53
N ILE A 359 -6.32 32.33 33.31
CA ILE A 359 -6.03 30.89 33.34
C ILE A 359 -5.47 30.55 34.72
N GLY A 360 -5.92 29.43 35.28
CA GLY A 360 -5.36 28.88 36.51
C GLY A 360 -3.85 28.68 36.47
N LYS A 361 -3.18 28.71 37.63
CA LYS A 361 -1.72 28.50 37.68
C LYS A 361 -1.35 27.09 37.24
N ASN A 362 -2.15 26.11 37.66
CA ASN A 362 -2.00 24.72 37.28
C ASN A 362 -3.37 24.17 36.86
N PRO A 363 -3.88 24.51 35.66
CA PRO A 363 -5.28 24.25 35.31
C PRO A 363 -5.72 22.79 35.44
N ALA A 364 -4.80 21.84 35.27
CA ALA A 364 -5.07 20.41 35.44
C ALA A 364 -5.20 19.95 36.90
N LEU A 365 -4.56 20.66 37.84
CA LEU A 365 -4.50 20.30 39.28
C LEU A 365 -5.25 21.29 40.18
N ASP A 366 -5.65 22.45 39.67
CA ASP A 366 -6.29 23.50 40.46
C ASP A 366 -7.59 23.03 41.11
N ALA A 367 -8.34 22.11 40.47
CA ALA A 367 -9.50 21.47 41.07
C ALA A 367 -9.13 20.66 42.33
N TRP A 368 -8.04 19.91 42.28
CA TRP A 368 -7.54 19.14 43.43
C TRP A 368 -6.98 20.05 44.52
N TYR A 369 -6.23 21.10 44.15
CA TYR A 369 -5.74 22.08 45.13
C TYR A 369 -6.90 22.80 45.84
N GLY A 370 -7.94 23.19 45.10
CA GLY A 370 -9.14 23.76 45.69
C GLY A 370 -9.82 22.81 46.68
N ALA A 371 -9.97 21.54 46.32
CA ALA A 371 -10.53 20.52 47.21
C ALA A 371 -9.65 20.24 48.44
N ARG A 372 -8.32 20.22 48.27
CA ARG A 372 -7.37 20.08 49.37
C ARG A 372 -7.50 21.24 50.36
N ASP A 373 -7.50 22.47 49.85
CA ASP A 373 -7.59 23.67 50.68
C ASP A 373 -8.95 23.75 51.39
N PHE A 374 -10.02 23.34 50.71
CA PHE A 374 -11.35 23.17 51.33
C PHE A 374 -11.35 22.09 52.42
N GLY A 375 -10.74 20.92 52.18
CA GLY A 375 -10.63 19.84 53.17
C GLY A 375 -9.80 20.20 54.40
N MET A 376 -8.91 21.19 54.28
CA MET A 376 -8.12 21.74 55.38
C MET A 376 -8.79 22.93 56.08
N SER A 377 -9.92 23.42 55.56
CA SER A 377 -10.64 24.56 56.15
C SER A 377 -11.38 24.18 57.44
N ASP A 378 -11.56 25.13 58.34
CA ASP A 378 -12.27 24.92 59.61
C ASP A 378 -13.73 24.50 59.41
N ASN A 379 -14.36 25.00 58.33
CA ASN A 379 -15.77 24.76 58.02
C ASN A 379 -16.00 23.41 57.31
N PHE A 380 -14.94 22.66 56.96
CA PHE A 380 -15.07 21.40 56.22
C PHE A 380 -16.03 20.41 56.87
N LYS A 381 -16.00 20.35 58.22
CA LYS A 381 -16.84 19.43 59.01
C LYS A 381 -18.34 19.70 58.86
N GLU A 382 -18.75 20.92 58.55
CA GLU A 382 -20.15 21.30 58.38
C GLU A 382 -20.79 20.68 57.14
N TYR A 383 -19.96 20.29 56.16
CA TYR A 383 -20.38 19.75 54.87
C TYR A 383 -20.20 18.23 54.76
N LEU A 384 -19.75 17.57 55.83
CA LEU A 384 -19.62 16.12 55.89
C LEU A 384 -20.98 15.47 56.20
N VAL A 385 -21.24 14.34 55.56
CA VAL A 385 -22.37 13.46 55.88
C VAL A 385 -21.83 12.36 56.78
N THR A 386 -22.40 12.22 57.98
CA THR A 386 -22.01 11.14 58.90
C THR A 386 -22.58 9.80 58.45
N ARG A 387 -22.07 8.70 59.01
CA ARG A 387 -22.65 7.38 58.75
C ARG A 387 -24.10 7.28 59.22
N GLU A 388 -24.42 7.88 60.37
CA GLU A 388 -25.77 7.91 60.93
C GLU A 388 -26.71 8.70 60.00
N ASP A 389 -26.29 9.88 59.53
CA ASP A 389 -27.05 10.69 58.56
C ASP A 389 -27.34 9.88 57.28
N TYR A 390 -26.37 9.11 56.78
CA TYR A 390 -26.53 8.26 55.59
C TYR A 390 -27.50 7.10 55.81
N GLU A 391 -27.43 6.44 56.98
CA GLU A 391 -28.33 5.32 57.32
C GLU A 391 -29.78 5.79 57.50
N GLU A 392 -30.01 7.03 57.97
CA GLU A 392 -31.35 7.61 58.13
C GLU A 392 -31.92 8.23 56.85
N MET A 393 -31.11 9.03 56.14
CA MET A 393 -31.56 9.85 54.99
C MET A 393 -31.36 9.16 53.65
N GLY A 394 -30.57 8.08 53.61
CA GLY A 394 -30.25 7.32 52.41
C GLY A 394 -29.12 7.91 51.56
N GLY A 395 -28.74 7.18 50.51
CA GLY A 395 -27.55 7.52 49.71
C GLY A 395 -27.71 8.68 48.72
N GLU A 396 -28.91 9.23 48.56
CA GLU A 396 -29.15 10.42 47.75
C GLU A 396 -28.97 11.73 48.55
N TYR A 397 -28.81 11.63 49.87
CA TYR A 397 -28.68 12.80 50.72
C TYR A 397 -27.25 13.35 50.72
N PHE A 398 -27.13 14.63 50.40
CA PHE A 398 -25.90 15.40 50.50
C PHE A 398 -26.17 16.71 51.24
N ARG A 399 -25.20 17.15 52.06
CA ARG A 399 -25.26 18.47 52.70
C ARG A 399 -25.16 19.56 51.65
N GLU A 400 -26.00 20.59 51.77
CA GLU A 400 -25.96 21.73 50.85
C GLU A 400 -24.66 22.53 51.04
N HIS A 401 -23.99 22.77 49.93
CA HIS A 401 -22.80 23.63 49.85
C HIS A 401 -22.97 24.55 48.64
N SER A 402 -22.33 25.73 48.69
CA SER A 402 -22.41 26.72 47.60
C SER A 402 -21.96 26.21 46.23
N ALA A 403 -21.11 25.17 46.22
CA ALA A 403 -20.62 24.48 45.02
C ALA A 403 -21.30 23.11 44.77
N SER A 404 -22.29 22.72 45.60
CA SER A 404 -23.07 21.50 45.36
C SER A 404 -24.07 21.72 44.23
N ASN A 405 -24.38 20.65 43.50
CA ASN A 405 -25.54 20.66 42.62
C ASN A 405 -26.81 20.92 43.43
N LEU A 406 -27.80 21.62 42.84
CA LEU A 406 -29.12 21.72 43.45
C LEU A 406 -29.71 20.32 43.58
N TYR A 407 -30.22 20.00 44.77
CA TYR A 407 -30.95 18.76 44.96
C TYR A 407 -32.15 18.71 44.02
N ARG A 408 -32.19 17.65 43.21
CA ARG A 408 -33.33 17.25 42.40
C ARG A 408 -33.64 15.82 42.79
N LYS A 409 -34.87 15.58 43.23
CA LYS A 409 -35.33 14.21 43.51
C LYS A 409 -35.13 13.35 42.26
N SER A 410 -34.45 12.22 42.41
CA SER A 410 -34.27 11.26 41.32
C SER A 410 -35.64 10.88 40.74
N PRO A 411 -35.76 10.67 39.42
CA PRO A 411 -36.97 10.11 38.83
C PRO A 411 -37.32 8.80 39.52
N GLU A 412 -38.62 8.50 39.64
CA GLU A 412 -39.04 7.20 40.17
C GLU A 412 -38.42 6.08 39.30
N PRO A 413 -37.94 4.98 39.90
CA PRO A 413 -37.42 3.85 39.15
C PRO A 413 -38.46 3.43 38.12
N LEU A 414 -38.03 3.19 36.88
CA LEU A 414 -38.92 2.63 35.88
C LEU A 414 -39.51 1.34 36.43
N PRO A 415 -40.83 1.13 36.34
CA PRO A 415 -41.42 -0.12 36.77
C PRO A 415 -40.70 -1.25 36.05
N VAL A 416 -40.20 -2.22 36.83
CA VAL A 416 -39.58 -3.42 36.28
C VAL A 416 -40.62 -4.07 35.39
N MET A 417 -40.45 -3.95 34.06
CA MET A 417 -41.24 -4.73 33.13
C MET A 417 -40.94 -6.17 33.45
N GLN A 418 -41.90 -6.86 34.08
CA GLN A 418 -41.91 -8.32 34.08
C GLN A 418 -41.97 -8.71 32.60
N LEU A 419 -40.82 -9.04 32.03
CA LEU A 419 -40.78 -9.68 30.73
C LEU A 419 -41.73 -10.89 30.83
N PRO A 420 -42.69 -11.06 29.91
CA PRO A 420 -43.50 -12.26 29.91
C PRO A 420 -42.52 -13.43 29.85
N VAL A 421 -42.64 -14.33 30.83
CA VAL A 421 -41.92 -15.59 30.83
C VAL A 421 -42.25 -16.25 29.51
N CYS A 422 -41.27 -16.30 28.60
CA CYS A 422 -41.43 -16.98 27.33
C CYS A 422 -41.56 -18.46 27.67
N MET A 423 -42.80 -18.95 27.76
CA MET A 423 -43.04 -20.38 27.79
C MET A 423 -42.63 -20.89 26.41
N GLU A 424 -41.39 -21.37 26.28
CA GLU A 424 -41.02 -22.22 25.16
C GLU A 424 -41.93 -23.46 25.19
N GLN A 425 -42.99 -23.42 24.40
CA GLN A 425 -43.63 -24.64 23.93
C GLN A 425 -42.63 -25.30 22.99
N VAL A 426 -41.74 -26.11 23.56
CA VAL A 426 -40.91 -27.06 22.82
C VAL A 426 -41.87 -28.09 22.22
N GLY A 427 -42.33 -27.83 21.00
CA GLY A 427 -42.99 -28.83 20.16
C GLY A 427 -41.93 -29.86 19.77
N VAL A 428 -41.88 -30.97 20.49
CA VAL A 428 -41.14 -32.16 20.07
C VAL A 428 -41.99 -32.83 18.97
N GLU A 429 -41.69 -32.54 17.71
CA GLU A 429 -42.15 -33.38 16.60
C GLU A 429 -41.33 -34.67 16.62
N GLU A 430 -41.85 -35.71 17.29
CA GLU A 430 -41.37 -37.08 17.11
C GLU A 430 -41.82 -37.59 15.74
N ALA A 431 -40.86 -37.74 14.83
CA ALA A 431 -41.05 -38.45 13.58
C ALA A 431 -41.21 -39.95 13.88
N VAL A 432 -42.46 -40.42 13.93
CA VAL A 432 -42.78 -41.86 13.93
C VAL A 432 -42.73 -42.34 12.49
N VAL A 433 -41.70 -43.11 12.16
CA VAL A 433 -41.63 -43.91 10.94
C VAL A 433 -42.34 -45.23 11.24
N ASP A 434 -43.61 -45.33 10.88
CA ASP A 434 -44.33 -46.60 10.90
C ASP A 434 -43.85 -47.46 9.72
N VAL A 435 -43.06 -48.47 10.04
CA VAL A 435 -42.82 -49.64 9.19
C VAL A 435 -43.80 -50.71 9.66
N ASP A 436 -44.93 -50.83 8.97
CA ASP A 436 -45.74 -52.04 9.05
C ASP A 436 -45.81 -52.68 7.66
N MET A 437 -45.39 -53.95 7.66
CA MET A 437 -45.53 -54.88 6.55
C MET A 437 -46.94 -55.46 6.55
N ASP A 438 -47.59 -55.41 5.40
CA ASP A 438 -48.41 -56.50 4.83
C ASP A 438 -48.42 -56.40 3.30
#